data_AF-A0A7J0G684-F1
#
_entry.id   AF-A0A7J0G684-F1
#
_cell.length_a   1.000
_cell.length_b   1.000
_cell.length_c   1.000
_cell.angle_alpha   90.00
_cell.angle_beta   90.00
_cell.angle_gamma   90.00
#
_symmetry.space_group_name_H-M   'P 1'
#
loop_
_entity.id
_entity.type
_entity.pdbx_description
1 polymer ?
#
loop_
_entity_poly.entity_id
_entity_poly.type
_entity_poly.pdbx_seq_one_letter_code
_entity_poly.pdbx_strand_id
1 'polypeptide(L)'
;MKLRTILQESIFDKKFHKSPLVYQFSSLGSLDEKWMSELETSMSSGVSEDKVPLGLGEPLIIWPTVEDVRCSLEGYAAGSAIPSPLKNVEKGFFKEVLGKVEGKPHWALAYNVDFPRSKTGNMVLNLSRAMPHIKTYTRYNGQNLAWLLLTSSNLSKVAWGALQKNNSQLMIRSDELGVLFTPSLMKHGCGFSCTDEGNSSEIKCSKPSESSEVKRTKLVTLAWQGSKTADSSEVIPLPVPYKLPPEPYSPEDVPWSWDRR
;
A
#
# COMPACT_ATOMS: atom_id res chain seq x y z
N MET A 1 -9.45 -6.53 -11.60
CA MET A 1 -9.23 -7.97 -11.88
C MET A 1 -7.76 -8.37 -12.09
N LYS A 2 -6.93 -7.63 -12.84
CA LYS A 2 -5.51 -8.02 -13.08
C LYS A 2 -4.70 -8.26 -11.79
N LEU A 3 -4.84 -7.38 -10.80
CA LEU A 3 -4.19 -7.52 -9.50
C LEU A 3 -4.56 -8.84 -8.81
N ARG A 4 -5.85 -9.18 -8.78
CA ARG A 4 -6.35 -10.45 -8.22
C ARG A 4 -5.63 -11.65 -8.83
N THR A 5 -5.52 -11.69 -10.17
CA THR A 5 -4.83 -12.79 -10.88
C THR A 5 -3.36 -12.90 -10.47
N ILE A 6 -2.62 -11.78 -10.46
CA ILE A 6 -1.20 -11.79 -10.08
C ILE A 6 -1.03 -12.24 -8.63
N LEU A 7 -1.89 -11.77 -7.72
CA LEU A 7 -1.84 -12.15 -6.31
C LEU A 7 -2.20 -13.63 -6.11
N GLN A 8 -3.18 -14.17 -6.84
CA GLN A 8 -3.55 -15.60 -6.78
C GLN A 8 -2.40 -16.52 -7.23
N GLU A 9 -1.59 -16.07 -8.18
CA GLU A 9 -0.39 -16.78 -8.66
C GLU A 9 0.82 -16.59 -7.73
N SER A 10 0.73 -15.64 -6.79
CA SER A 10 1.80 -15.35 -5.83
C SER A 10 1.64 -16.20 -4.56
N ILE A 11 2.76 -16.80 -4.14
CA ILE A 11 2.88 -17.48 -2.84
C ILE A 11 3.27 -16.42 -1.80
N PHE A 12 2.89 -16.55 -0.53
CA PHE A 12 3.26 -15.64 0.55
C PHE A 12 3.57 -16.41 1.84
N ASP A 13 4.24 -15.73 2.77
CA ASP A 13 4.52 -16.27 4.11
C ASP A 13 3.22 -16.40 4.94
N LYS A 14 3.11 -17.46 5.75
CA LYS A 14 1.95 -17.74 6.62
C LYS A 14 1.64 -16.60 7.58
N LYS A 15 2.63 -15.77 7.94
CA LYS A 15 2.41 -14.57 8.77
C LYS A 15 1.43 -13.58 8.16
N PHE A 16 1.18 -13.63 6.86
CA PHE A 16 0.20 -12.76 6.19
C PHE A 16 -1.23 -13.31 6.21
N HIS A 17 -1.47 -14.47 6.84
CA HIS A 17 -2.81 -15.02 7.01
C HIS A 17 -3.70 -14.05 7.78
N LYS A 18 -4.82 -13.63 7.17
CA LYS A 18 -5.77 -12.62 7.65
C LYS A 18 -5.14 -11.28 8.05
N SER A 19 -3.91 -11.03 7.60
CA SER A 19 -3.21 -9.80 7.92
C SER A 19 -3.87 -8.59 7.24
N PRO A 20 -3.80 -7.40 7.85
CA PRO A 20 -4.49 -6.22 7.36
C PRO A 20 -4.01 -5.74 5.99
N LEU A 21 -4.91 -5.03 5.33
CA LEU A 21 -4.71 -4.30 4.08
C LEU A 21 -4.69 -2.80 4.38
N VAL A 22 -3.90 -2.03 3.65
CA VAL A 22 -3.89 -0.57 3.74
C VAL A 22 -4.18 0.02 2.37
N TYR A 23 -5.15 0.93 2.33
CA TYR A 23 -5.52 1.70 1.14
C TYR A 23 -5.23 3.18 1.41
N GLN A 24 -4.23 3.72 0.74
CA GLN A 24 -3.91 5.14 0.78
C GLN A 24 -4.09 5.72 -0.61
N PHE A 25 -4.86 6.81 -0.70
CA PHE A 25 -5.19 7.46 -1.96
C PHE A 25 -5.44 8.95 -1.74
N SER A 26 -5.64 9.72 -2.82
CA SER A 26 -5.85 11.17 -2.75
C SER A 26 -7.20 11.62 -3.32
N SER A 27 -8.07 10.71 -3.76
CA SER A 27 -9.45 11.04 -4.14
C SER A 27 -10.41 9.89 -3.83
N LEU A 28 -11.64 10.24 -3.43
CA LEU A 28 -12.67 9.28 -3.06
C LEU A 28 -13.85 9.33 -4.04
N GLY A 29 -14.06 8.22 -4.76
CA GLY A 29 -15.22 8.02 -5.62
C GLY A 29 -16.51 7.73 -4.83
N SER A 30 -17.64 7.66 -5.53
CA SER A 30 -18.87 7.13 -4.93
C SER A 30 -18.77 5.62 -4.83
N LEU A 31 -18.62 5.09 -3.62
CA LEU A 31 -18.53 3.64 -3.36
C LEU A 31 -19.82 3.09 -2.74
N ASP A 32 -19.98 1.78 -2.79
CA ASP A 32 -21.01 1.01 -2.10
C ASP A 32 -20.38 -0.24 -1.48
N GLU A 33 -21.03 -0.83 -0.48
CA GLU A 33 -20.52 -1.98 0.28
C GLU A 33 -20.22 -3.18 -0.62
N LYS A 34 -21.12 -3.50 -1.56
CA LYS A 34 -20.95 -4.61 -2.49
C LYS A 34 -19.66 -4.47 -3.29
N TRP A 35 -19.40 -3.28 -3.80
CA TRP A 35 -18.17 -2.99 -4.54
C TRP A 35 -16.93 -3.04 -3.63
N MET A 36 -17.02 -2.50 -2.41
CA MET A 36 -15.91 -2.58 -1.45
C MET A 36 -15.55 -4.02 -1.08
N SER A 37 -16.54 -4.89 -0.87
CA SER A 37 -16.31 -6.32 -0.61
C SER A 37 -15.66 -7.03 -1.80
N GLU A 38 -16.01 -6.67 -3.03
CA GLU A 38 -15.37 -7.21 -4.24
C GLU A 38 -13.90 -6.78 -4.35
N LEU A 39 -13.63 -5.50 -4.08
CA LEU A 39 -12.27 -4.97 -4.05
C LEU A 39 -11.44 -5.61 -2.93
N GLU A 40 -11.99 -5.74 -1.73
CA GLU A 40 -11.36 -6.40 -0.59
C GLU A 40 -11.02 -7.86 -0.90
N THR A 41 -11.94 -8.58 -1.55
CA THR A 41 -11.70 -9.96 -2.01
C THR A 41 -10.55 -10.01 -3.03
N SER A 42 -10.49 -9.04 -3.96
CA SER A 42 -9.38 -8.92 -4.90
C SER A 42 -8.04 -8.67 -4.21
N MET A 43 -8.01 -7.73 -3.25
CA MET A 43 -6.78 -7.33 -2.53
C MET A 43 -6.33 -8.42 -1.54
N SER A 44 -7.26 -9.21 -1.01
CA SER A 44 -6.97 -10.30 -0.07
C SER A 44 -6.46 -11.59 -0.73
N SER A 45 -6.40 -11.61 -2.06
CA SER A 45 -5.96 -12.78 -2.82
C SER A 45 -4.52 -13.19 -2.52
N GLY A 46 -4.22 -14.45 -2.82
CA GLY A 46 -2.92 -15.05 -2.55
C GLY A 46 -3.00 -16.28 -1.67
N VAL A 47 -1.97 -17.11 -1.76
CA VAL A 47 -1.86 -18.36 -1.02
C VAL A 47 -0.58 -18.40 -0.21
N SER A 48 -0.61 -19.11 0.91
CA SER A 48 0.59 -19.46 1.65
C SER A 48 1.37 -20.60 0.97
N GLU A 49 2.57 -20.90 1.46
CA GLU A 49 3.38 -22.03 0.98
C GLU A 49 2.65 -23.37 1.02
N ASP A 50 1.77 -23.57 2.01
CA ASP A 50 0.92 -24.77 2.14
C ASP A 50 -0.28 -24.76 1.16
N LYS A 51 -0.32 -23.83 0.19
CA LYS A 51 -1.44 -23.57 -0.72
C LYS A 51 -2.75 -23.20 -0.01
N VAL A 52 -2.69 -22.81 1.26
CA VAL A 52 -3.85 -22.32 2.00
C VAL A 52 -4.07 -20.85 1.65
N PRO A 53 -5.29 -20.42 1.27
CA PRO A 53 -5.59 -19.01 1.03
C PRO A 53 -5.20 -18.13 2.22
N LEU A 54 -4.64 -16.96 1.94
CA LEU A 54 -4.31 -16.01 3.00
C LEU A 54 -5.57 -15.51 3.75
N GLY A 55 -6.75 -15.63 3.14
CA GLY A 55 -8.00 -15.17 3.72
C GLY A 55 -8.17 -13.65 3.65
N LEU A 56 -9.39 -13.20 3.98
CA LEU A 56 -9.76 -11.78 4.00
C LEU A 56 -8.90 -11.03 5.02
N GLY A 57 -8.27 -9.95 4.56
CA GLY A 57 -7.57 -9.00 5.40
C GLY A 57 -8.45 -7.78 5.65
N GLU A 58 -8.41 -7.24 6.87
CA GLU A 58 -9.18 -6.04 7.21
C GLU A 58 -8.66 -4.82 6.41
N PRO A 59 -9.52 -4.11 5.64
CA PRO A 59 -9.12 -2.91 4.93
C PRO A 59 -9.03 -1.70 5.87
N LEU A 60 -7.82 -1.16 6.00
CA LEU A 60 -7.53 0.07 6.70
C LEU A 60 -7.38 1.20 5.68
N ILE A 61 -8.23 2.23 5.78
CA ILE A 61 -8.20 3.37 4.87
C ILE A 61 -7.38 4.50 5.50
N ILE A 62 -6.40 5.00 4.76
CA ILE A 62 -5.67 6.22 5.10
C ILE A 62 -6.25 7.34 4.26
N TRP A 63 -6.94 8.26 4.93
CA TRP A 63 -7.51 9.46 4.36
C TRP A 63 -7.07 10.68 5.18
N PRO A 64 -6.85 11.87 4.57
CA PRO A 64 -6.49 13.05 5.35
C PRO A 64 -7.67 13.59 6.19
N THR A 65 -7.39 14.12 7.38
CA THR A 65 -8.35 14.93 8.14
C THR A 65 -8.30 16.40 7.73
N VAL A 66 -9.28 17.18 8.19
CA VAL A 66 -9.28 18.64 8.07
C VAL A 66 -8.06 19.26 8.74
N GLU A 67 -7.60 18.70 9.85
CA GLU A 67 -6.45 19.20 10.60
C GLU A 67 -5.13 18.95 9.85
N ASP A 68 -4.99 17.82 9.16
CA ASP A 68 -3.83 17.48 8.33
C ASP A 68 -3.66 18.52 7.24
N VAL A 69 -4.76 18.80 6.52
CA VAL A 69 -4.78 19.76 5.42
C VAL A 69 -4.48 21.15 5.96
N ARG A 70 -5.13 21.57 7.06
CA ARG A 70 -4.92 22.87 7.69
C ARG A 70 -3.46 23.08 8.13
N CYS A 71 -2.82 22.07 8.70
CA CYS A 71 -1.46 22.12 9.24
C CYS A 71 -0.36 21.72 8.24
N SER A 72 -0.75 21.37 7.01
CA SER A 72 0.18 21.07 5.91
C SER A 72 1.02 22.30 5.51
N LEU A 73 2.04 22.08 4.69
CA LEU A 73 2.90 23.14 4.14
C LEU A 73 2.10 24.13 3.28
N GLU A 74 1.10 23.64 2.55
CA GLU A 74 0.27 24.43 1.64
C GLU A 74 -1.05 24.88 2.32
N GLY A 75 -1.29 24.47 3.57
CA GLY A 75 -2.54 24.70 4.28
C GLY A 75 -3.75 24.18 3.49
N TYR A 76 -4.86 24.91 3.54
CA TYR A 76 -6.07 24.54 2.80
C TYR A 76 -5.90 24.46 1.28
N ALA A 77 -4.89 25.09 0.69
CA ALA A 77 -4.61 24.96 -0.74
C ALA A 77 -4.25 23.51 -1.14
N ALA A 78 -3.63 22.75 -0.23
CA ALA A 78 -3.32 21.33 -0.43
C ALA A 78 -4.60 20.50 -0.69
N GLY A 79 -5.71 20.93 -0.09
CA GLY A 79 -7.01 20.27 -0.19
C GLY A 79 -7.57 20.20 -1.62
N SER A 80 -7.13 21.10 -2.52
CA SER A 80 -7.49 21.05 -3.94
C SER A 80 -6.93 19.82 -4.66
N ALA A 81 -5.82 19.24 -4.17
CA ALA A 81 -5.25 17.99 -4.66
C ALA A 81 -5.82 16.74 -3.98
N ILE A 82 -6.76 16.91 -3.04
CA ILE A 82 -7.43 15.82 -2.31
C ILE A 82 -8.96 15.87 -2.54
N PRO A 83 -9.43 15.71 -3.80
CA PRO A 83 -10.85 15.90 -4.11
C PRO A 83 -11.72 14.77 -3.55
N SER A 84 -12.69 15.16 -2.72
CA SER A 84 -13.67 14.24 -2.11
C SER A 84 -14.98 14.97 -1.76
N PRO A 85 -16.07 14.71 -2.50
CA PRO A 85 -17.37 15.27 -2.17
C PRO A 85 -17.85 14.81 -0.79
N LEU A 86 -18.42 15.71 0.00
CA LEU A 86 -18.90 15.45 1.36
C LEU A 86 -19.85 14.26 1.40
N LYS A 87 -20.76 14.18 0.42
CA LYS A 87 -21.70 13.06 0.22
C LYS A 87 -21.04 11.67 0.09
N ASN A 88 -19.77 11.59 -0.34
CA ASN A 88 -19.04 10.33 -0.44
C ASN A 88 -18.35 10.00 0.88
N VAL A 89 -17.76 11.01 1.53
CA VAL A 89 -17.06 10.89 2.81
C VAL A 89 -18.03 10.56 3.94
N GLU A 90 -19.26 11.07 3.88
CA GLU A 90 -20.26 10.89 4.96
C GLU A 90 -21.11 9.62 4.84
N LYS A 91 -20.89 8.77 3.83
CA LYS A 91 -21.62 7.50 3.70
C LYS A 91 -21.36 6.61 4.91
N GLY A 92 -22.42 5.97 5.43
CA GLY A 92 -22.39 5.15 6.65
C GLY A 92 -21.23 4.15 6.69
N PHE A 93 -21.09 3.31 5.65
CA PHE A 93 -20.00 2.33 5.59
C PHE A 93 -18.59 2.96 5.60
N PHE A 94 -18.41 4.17 5.04
CA PHE A 94 -17.10 4.83 5.02
C PHE A 94 -16.78 5.39 6.41
N LYS A 95 -17.77 5.93 7.13
CA LYS A 95 -17.64 6.30 8.55
C LYS A 95 -17.33 5.08 9.42
N GLU A 96 -17.93 3.92 9.13
CA GLU A 96 -17.60 2.68 9.84
C GLU A 96 -16.17 2.22 9.56
N VAL A 97 -15.68 2.31 8.32
CA VAL A 97 -14.31 1.92 7.97
C VAL A 97 -13.27 2.91 8.52
N LEU A 98 -13.60 4.20 8.62
CA LEU A 98 -12.74 5.22 9.25
C LEU A 98 -12.81 5.21 10.78
N GLY A 99 -13.97 4.86 11.35
CA GLY A 99 -14.34 5.09 12.75
C GLY A 99 -14.22 3.87 13.67
N LYS A 100 -13.46 2.84 13.30
CA LYS A 100 -13.21 1.69 14.20
C LYS A 100 -12.26 2.08 15.35
N VAL A 101 -12.91 2.49 16.44
CA VAL A 101 -12.58 2.38 17.88
C VAL A 101 -11.74 3.50 18.52
N GLU A 102 -12.28 3.95 19.67
CA GLU A 102 -11.92 5.06 20.56
C GLU A 102 -10.49 5.01 21.14
N GLY A 103 -9.85 6.18 21.21
CA GLY A 103 -8.58 6.43 21.92
C GLY A 103 -7.54 7.11 21.02
N LYS A 104 -6.98 8.25 21.47
CA LYS A 104 -6.08 9.18 20.73
C LYS A 104 -4.76 8.54 20.23
N PRO A 105 -4.01 9.11 19.25
CA PRO A 105 -4.24 10.30 18.40
C PRO A 105 -4.14 10.08 16.87
N HIS A 106 -4.78 10.99 16.11
CA HIS A 106 -4.37 11.61 14.83
C HIS A 106 -4.00 10.75 13.62
N TRP A 107 -4.27 11.30 12.45
CA TRP A 107 -3.43 11.11 11.27
C TRP A 107 -1.94 11.16 11.66
N ALA A 108 -1.29 10.01 11.61
CA ALA A 108 0.12 9.92 11.89
C ALA A 108 0.68 8.75 11.09
N LEU A 109 1.80 8.86 10.39
CA LEU A 109 2.79 9.93 10.26
C LEU A 109 3.75 9.44 9.16
N ALA A 110 4.27 10.32 8.32
CA ALA A 110 5.62 10.10 7.83
C ALA A 110 6.56 10.61 8.93
N TYR A 111 7.19 9.68 9.65
CA TYR A 111 8.30 9.87 10.58
C TYR A 111 8.26 11.13 11.49
N ASN A 112 7.78 10.95 12.72
CA ASN A 112 8.49 11.50 13.88
C ASN A 112 8.99 10.32 14.70
N VAL A 113 10.06 9.71 14.22
CA VAL A 113 10.96 9.01 15.14
C VAL A 113 12.08 10.01 15.35
N ASP A 114 12.19 10.56 16.55
CA ASP A 114 13.49 10.97 17.06
C ASP A 114 14.33 9.69 17.11
N PHE A 115 14.92 9.32 15.98
CA PHE A 115 16.01 8.38 15.98
C PHE A 115 17.19 9.17 16.54
N PRO A 116 17.75 8.79 17.70
CA PRO A 116 18.99 9.39 18.16
C PRO A 116 20.03 9.15 17.08
N ARG A 117 20.28 10.22 16.30
CA ARG A 117 21.39 10.46 15.38
C ARG A 117 22.25 9.20 15.16
N SER A 118 21.74 8.23 14.39
CA SER A 118 22.55 7.07 14.01
C SER A 118 23.69 7.59 13.13
N LYS A 119 24.94 7.29 13.52
CA LYS A 119 26.17 7.66 12.80
C LYS A 119 26.32 6.96 11.44
N THR A 120 25.29 6.28 10.97
CA THR A 120 25.19 5.64 9.66
C THR A 120 23.87 6.07 9.03
N GLY A 121 23.95 6.87 7.97
CA GLY A 121 22.83 7.57 7.36
C GLY A 121 21.68 6.63 6.97
N ASN A 122 20.55 6.78 7.65
CA ASN A 122 19.26 6.23 7.24
C ASN A 122 18.34 7.40 6.86
N MET A 123 17.72 7.31 5.68
CA MET A 123 16.86 8.34 5.10
C MET A 123 15.52 8.38 5.82
N VAL A 124 15.26 9.49 6.54
CA VAL A 124 13.97 9.76 7.20
C VAL A 124 13.13 10.63 6.27
N LEU A 125 12.03 10.09 5.74
CA LEU A 125 11.06 10.88 4.98
C LEU A 125 10.16 11.63 5.98
N ASN A 126 10.51 12.85 6.38
CA ASN A 126 9.60 13.71 7.14
C ASN A 126 8.62 14.40 6.17
N LEU A 127 7.66 13.63 5.66
CA LEU A 127 6.58 14.11 4.80
C LEU A 127 5.34 14.50 5.59
N SER A 128 5.45 14.63 6.93
CA SER A 128 4.30 14.86 7.81
C SER A 128 3.47 16.07 7.42
N ARG A 129 4.06 17.11 6.81
CA ARG A 129 3.33 18.31 6.39
C ARG A 129 3.08 18.37 4.88
N ALA A 130 3.48 17.35 4.13
CA ALA A 130 3.25 17.27 2.68
C ALA A 130 2.02 16.41 2.41
N MET A 131 0.95 17.00 1.88
CA MET A 131 -0.28 16.26 1.63
C MET A 131 -0.11 15.19 0.55
N PRO A 132 -0.71 14.00 0.73
CA PRO A 132 -0.47 12.89 -0.17
C PRO A 132 -1.20 13.10 -1.49
N HIS A 133 -0.44 13.14 -2.58
CA HIS A 133 -0.96 12.89 -3.93
C HIS A 133 -0.55 11.50 -4.46
N ILE A 134 0.28 10.76 -3.71
CA ILE A 134 0.62 9.37 -3.98
C ILE A 134 -0.57 8.45 -3.71
N LYS A 135 -0.64 7.29 -4.36
CA LYS A 135 -1.63 6.23 -4.08
C LYS A 135 -0.92 4.91 -3.92
N THR A 136 -1.13 4.27 -2.78
CA THR A 136 -0.52 2.98 -2.49
C THR A 136 -1.52 2.03 -1.84
N TYR A 137 -1.35 0.76 -2.16
CA TYR A 137 -2.13 -0.34 -1.58
C TYR A 137 -1.14 -1.38 -1.11
N THR A 138 -1.33 -1.95 0.08
CA THR A 138 -0.40 -2.97 0.60
C THR A 138 -1.11 -3.95 1.51
N ARG A 139 -0.58 -5.16 1.62
CA ARG A 139 -0.87 -6.10 2.71
C ARG A 139 0.35 -6.22 3.60
N TYR A 140 0.18 -6.17 4.92
CA TYR A 140 1.33 -6.11 5.83
C TYR A 140 1.14 -6.94 7.10
N ASN A 141 2.25 -7.23 7.79
CA ASN A 141 2.30 -7.72 9.17
C ASN A 141 3.51 -7.09 9.87
N GLY A 142 3.25 -6.19 10.82
CA GLY A 142 4.28 -5.35 11.45
C GLY A 142 4.98 -4.47 10.41
N GLN A 143 6.29 -4.63 10.25
CA GLN A 143 7.07 -3.94 9.21
C GLN A 143 7.35 -4.82 7.98
N ASN A 144 6.75 -6.02 7.87
CA ASN A 144 6.87 -6.89 6.71
C ASN A 144 5.73 -6.63 5.75
N LEU A 145 6.02 -6.62 4.45
CA LEU A 145 5.03 -6.39 3.39
C LEU A 145 4.82 -7.70 2.63
N ALA A 146 3.57 -8.11 2.45
CA ALA A 146 3.25 -9.22 1.58
C ALA A 146 3.40 -8.78 0.13
N TRP A 147 2.95 -7.57 -0.19
CA TRP A 147 3.10 -6.91 -1.49
C TRP A 147 2.84 -5.41 -1.30
N LEU A 148 3.43 -4.58 -2.15
CA LEU A 148 3.16 -3.13 -2.20
C LEU A 148 2.79 -2.77 -3.65
N LEU A 149 1.68 -2.07 -3.82
CA LEU A 149 1.29 -1.48 -5.09
C LEU A 149 1.45 0.04 -5.01
N LEU A 150 2.22 0.60 -5.93
CA LEU A 150 2.28 2.03 -6.21
C LEU A 150 1.54 2.30 -7.52
N THR A 151 0.54 3.17 -7.52
CA THR A 151 -0.35 3.36 -8.68
C THR A 151 -0.86 4.80 -8.82
N SER A 152 -1.42 5.13 -9.98
CA SER A 152 -2.24 6.34 -10.17
C SER A 152 -3.68 6.16 -9.65
N SER A 153 -4.15 4.91 -9.48
CA SER A 153 -5.53 4.57 -9.15
C SER A 153 -5.94 5.06 -7.77
N ASN A 154 -6.91 5.97 -7.72
CA ASN A 154 -7.61 6.34 -6.49
C ASN A 154 -8.65 5.26 -6.09
N LEU A 155 -9.19 5.35 -4.87
CA LEU A 155 -10.28 4.46 -4.44
C LEU A 155 -11.59 4.85 -5.12
N SER A 156 -11.85 4.25 -6.28
CA SER A 156 -13.03 4.52 -7.10
C SER A 156 -13.36 3.37 -8.04
N LYS A 157 -14.64 3.25 -8.40
CA LYS A 157 -15.11 2.30 -9.43
C LYS A 157 -14.58 2.63 -10.82
N VAL A 158 -14.29 3.89 -11.10
CA VAL A 158 -13.82 4.32 -12.43
C VAL A 158 -12.39 3.87 -12.71
N ALA A 159 -11.54 3.90 -11.68
CA ALA A 159 -10.14 3.47 -11.75
C ALA A 159 -10.00 1.93 -11.67
N TRP A 160 -10.67 1.30 -10.71
CA TRP A 160 -10.51 -0.14 -10.43
C TRP A 160 -11.47 -1.04 -11.21
N GLY A 161 -12.52 -0.44 -11.77
CA GLY A 161 -13.59 -1.10 -12.48
C GLY A 161 -14.75 -1.53 -11.57
N ALA A 162 -15.92 -1.74 -12.17
CA ALA A 162 -17.08 -2.33 -11.52
C ALA A 162 -17.67 -3.47 -12.36
N LEU A 163 -18.07 -4.55 -11.68
CA LEU A 163 -18.73 -5.68 -12.32
C LEU A 163 -20.15 -5.29 -12.78
N GLN A 164 -20.49 -5.67 -14.01
CA GLN A 164 -21.76 -5.42 -14.68
C GLN A 164 -22.25 -6.68 -15.39
N LYS A 165 -23.48 -6.63 -15.92
CA LYS A 165 -24.11 -7.73 -16.66
C LYS A 165 -23.99 -9.07 -15.92
N ASN A 166 -24.51 -9.13 -14.69
CA ASN A 166 -24.42 -10.31 -13.82
C ASN A 166 -22.97 -10.81 -13.63
N ASN A 167 -22.04 -9.90 -13.36
CA ASN A 167 -20.61 -10.16 -13.14
C ASN A 167 -19.83 -10.70 -14.37
N SER A 168 -20.41 -10.70 -15.56
CA SER A 168 -19.72 -11.14 -16.79
C SER A 168 -18.82 -10.09 -17.41
N GLN A 169 -18.98 -8.81 -17.04
CA GLN A 169 -18.22 -7.69 -17.60
C GLN A 169 -17.62 -6.84 -16.49
N LEU A 170 -16.33 -6.53 -16.58
CA LEU A 170 -15.68 -5.49 -15.77
C LEU A 170 -15.64 -4.18 -16.57
N MET A 171 -16.32 -3.14 -16.11
CA MET A 171 -16.29 -1.82 -16.74
C MET A 171 -15.29 -0.91 -16.01
N ILE A 172 -14.23 -0.49 -16.71
CA ILE A 172 -13.25 0.52 -16.27
C ILE A 172 -13.48 1.80 -17.09
N ARG A 173 -13.33 2.98 -16.47
CA ARG A 173 -13.62 4.28 -17.11
C ARG A 173 -12.45 5.26 -17.07
N SER A 174 -11.30 4.84 -16.58
CA SER A 174 -10.10 5.66 -16.46
C SER A 174 -8.88 4.84 -16.86
N ASP A 175 -7.92 5.48 -17.51
CA ASP A 175 -6.60 4.93 -17.76
C ASP A 175 -5.76 5.07 -16.51
N GLU A 176 -5.27 3.94 -16.00
CA GLU A 176 -4.54 3.86 -14.75
C GLU A 176 -3.34 2.94 -14.91
N LEU A 177 -2.23 3.26 -14.25
CA LEU A 177 -1.01 2.46 -14.29
C LEU A 177 -0.38 2.37 -12.90
N GLY A 178 0.20 1.22 -12.60
CA GLY A 178 0.92 1.00 -11.36
C GLY A 178 1.95 -0.10 -11.44
N VAL A 179 2.83 -0.13 -10.44
CA VAL A 179 3.88 -1.14 -10.27
C VAL A 179 3.59 -1.91 -8.99
N LEU A 180 3.50 -3.23 -9.12
CA LEU A 180 3.30 -4.14 -8.01
C LEU A 180 4.64 -4.78 -7.61
N PHE A 181 5.04 -4.56 -6.37
CA PHE A 181 6.16 -5.23 -5.73
C PHE A 181 5.63 -6.47 -5.01
N THR A 182 6.04 -7.65 -5.46
CA THR A 182 5.76 -8.92 -4.78
C THR A 182 7.08 -9.61 -4.39
N PRO A 183 7.09 -10.41 -3.32
CA PRO A 183 8.22 -11.24 -2.97
C PRO A 183 8.40 -12.26 -4.09
N SER A 184 9.55 -12.20 -4.73
CA SER A 184 9.92 -13.00 -5.88
C SER A 184 10.81 -14.16 -5.44
N LEU A 185 10.69 -15.28 -6.15
CA LEU A 185 11.72 -16.31 -6.19
C LEU A 185 12.75 -15.87 -7.26
N MET A 186 13.58 -14.87 -6.95
CA MET A 186 14.61 -14.46 -7.91
C MET A 186 15.77 -15.45 -7.86
N LYS A 187 16.20 -15.89 -9.03
CA LYS A 187 17.58 -16.36 -9.23
C LYS A 187 18.42 -15.10 -9.36
N HIS A 188 19.53 -14.98 -8.61
CA HIS A 188 20.44 -13.84 -8.69
C HIS A 188 20.74 -13.48 -10.16
N GLY A 189 20.62 -12.21 -10.55
CA GLY A 189 21.18 -11.73 -11.83
C GLY A 189 20.38 -10.73 -12.67
N CYS A 190 19.14 -10.36 -12.33
CA CYS A 190 18.44 -9.30 -13.08
C CYS A 190 18.62 -7.94 -12.42
N GLY A 191 19.75 -7.29 -12.71
CA GLY A 191 19.88 -5.85 -12.53
C GLY A 191 19.22 -5.11 -13.69
N PHE A 192 18.54 -4.00 -13.41
CA PHE A 192 18.19 -3.03 -14.43
C PHE A 192 18.75 -1.67 -13.99
N SER A 193 19.48 -1.01 -14.89
CA SER A 193 19.95 0.35 -14.69
C SER A 193 19.07 1.28 -15.50
N CYS A 194 18.61 2.38 -14.87
CA CYS A 194 17.91 3.45 -15.56
C CYS A 194 18.84 4.63 -15.93
N THR A 195 20.15 4.46 -15.74
CA THR A 195 21.19 5.44 -16.10
C THR A 195 22.19 4.81 -17.07
N ASP A 196 22.60 5.58 -18.07
CA ASP A 196 23.59 5.26 -19.11
C ASP A 196 25.03 5.10 -18.58
N GLU A 197 25.22 4.71 -17.32
CA GLU A 197 26.56 4.41 -16.83
C GLU A 197 26.99 3.07 -17.43
N GLY A 198 27.68 3.20 -18.56
CA GLY A 198 28.19 2.16 -19.43
C GLY A 198 29.29 1.33 -18.78
N ASN A 199 28.88 0.52 -17.81
CA ASN A 199 29.54 -0.74 -17.49
C ASN A 199 28.50 -1.85 -17.61
N SER A 200 28.10 -2.13 -18.84
CA SER A 200 27.51 -3.42 -19.19
C SER A 200 28.58 -4.50 -19.04
N SER A 201 28.94 -4.85 -17.80
CA SER A 201 29.27 -6.25 -17.57
C SER A 201 27.98 -6.98 -17.93
N GLU A 202 27.94 -7.61 -19.11
CA GLU A 202 26.90 -8.55 -19.48
C GLU A 202 26.67 -9.45 -18.26
N ILE A 203 25.59 -9.22 -17.52
CA ILE A 203 25.16 -10.19 -16.54
C ILE A 203 24.59 -11.31 -17.40
N LYS A 204 25.49 -12.22 -17.81
CA LYS A 204 25.12 -13.41 -18.55
C LYS A 204 24.10 -14.13 -17.69
N CYS A 205 22.88 -14.19 -18.19
CA CYS A 205 21.84 -15.06 -17.67
C CYS A 205 22.32 -16.50 -17.94
N SER A 206 23.18 -17.01 -17.06
CA SER A 206 23.75 -18.34 -17.17
C SER A 206 22.63 -19.36 -17.10
N LYS A 207 22.67 -20.35 -17.99
CA LYS A 207 21.72 -21.47 -18.02
C LYS A 207 21.62 -22.14 -16.63
N PRO A 208 20.45 -22.71 -16.29
CA PRO A 208 20.21 -23.24 -14.96
C PRO A 208 21.17 -24.39 -14.65
N SER A 209 22.02 -24.24 -13.63
CA SER A 209 22.56 -25.38 -12.89
C SER A 209 21.53 -25.80 -11.83
N GLU A 210 21.24 -27.09 -11.75
CA GLU A 210 20.17 -27.68 -10.92
C GLU A 210 20.35 -27.56 -9.39
N SER A 211 21.33 -26.79 -8.89
CA SER A 211 21.69 -26.71 -7.47
C SER A 211 21.64 -25.32 -6.83
N SER A 212 21.17 -24.27 -7.52
CA SER A 212 21.06 -22.95 -6.88
C SER A 212 19.79 -22.87 -6.01
N GLU A 213 19.95 -22.85 -4.69
CA GLU A 213 18.87 -22.62 -3.72
C GLU A 213 18.00 -21.42 -4.16
N VAL A 214 16.70 -21.66 -4.30
CA VAL A 214 15.77 -20.61 -4.67
C VAL A 214 15.51 -19.72 -3.45
N LYS A 215 16.18 -18.57 -3.41
CA LYS A 215 16.11 -17.63 -2.29
C LYS A 215 14.95 -16.67 -2.50
N ARG A 216 14.07 -16.59 -1.51
CA ARG A 216 12.90 -15.73 -1.55
C ARG A 216 13.27 -14.33 -1.10
N THR A 217 12.85 -13.31 -1.83
CA THR A 217 13.02 -11.94 -1.35
C THR A 217 12.03 -11.65 -0.21
N LYS A 218 12.43 -10.79 0.72
CA LYS A 218 11.61 -10.33 1.84
C LYS A 218 11.39 -8.84 1.71
N LEU A 219 10.14 -8.43 1.48
CA LEU A 219 9.77 -7.02 1.41
C LEU A 219 9.52 -6.48 2.82
N VAL A 220 10.16 -5.36 3.17
CA VAL A 220 10.01 -4.71 4.47
C VAL A 220 9.88 -3.20 4.30
N THR A 221 9.39 -2.49 5.32
CA THR A 221 9.44 -1.03 5.34
C THR A 221 10.85 -0.53 5.67
N LEU A 222 11.11 0.75 5.42
CA LEU A 222 12.33 1.44 5.90
C LEU A 222 12.49 1.45 7.43
N ALA A 223 11.40 1.25 8.19
CA ALA A 223 11.41 1.22 9.65
C ALA A 223 11.71 -0.19 10.23
N TRP A 224 11.96 -1.19 9.39
CA TRP A 224 12.27 -2.54 9.84
C TRP A 224 13.66 -2.61 10.49
N GLN A 225 13.71 -3.02 11.76
CA GLN A 225 14.95 -3.12 12.57
C GLN A 225 15.45 -4.57 12.74
N GLY A 226 14.99 -5.50 11.91
CA GLY A 226 15.43 -6.89 12.07
C GLY A 226 16.89 -7.07 11.69
N SER A 227 17.56 -8.01 12.37
CA SER A 227 18.86 -8.50 11.96
C SER A 227 18.75 -9.15 10.58
N LYS A 228 19.69 -8.86 9.67
CA LYS A 228 19.98 -9.74 8.54
C LYS A 228 20.54 -11.04 9.12
N THR A 229 19.67 -11.92 9.63
CA THR A 229 20.06 -13.25 10.06
C THR A 229 20.68 -13.98 8.88
N ALA A 230 21.62 -14.89 9.14
CA ALA A 230 22.33 -15.66 8.12
C ALA A 230 21.42 -16.56 7.25
N ASP A 231 20.11 -16.54 7.48
CA ASP A 231 19.10 -17.12 6.59
C ASP A 231 18.97 -16.29 5.32
N SER A 232 19.75 -16.71 4.31
CA SER A 232 19.47 -16.86 2.86
C SER A 232 18.48 -15.96 2.09
N SER A 233 17.62 -15.14 2.69
CA SER A 233 16.61 -14.34 2.00
C SER A 233 17.07 -12.88 1.81
N GLU A 234 17.05 -12.40 0.57
CA GLU A 234 17.39 -11.01 0.25
C GLU A 234 16.30 -10.06 0.79
N VAL A 235 16.67 -9.11 1.64
CA VAL A 235 15.74 -8.14 2.23
C VAL A 235 15.69 -6.88 1.37
N ILE A 236 14.52 -6.57 0.84
CA ILE A 236 14.26 -5.38 0.02
C ILE A 236 13.43 -4.38 0.85
N PRO A 237 14.05 -3.28 1.31
CA PRO A 237 13.33 -2.23 2.01
C PRO A 237 12.60 -1.30 1.02
N LEU A 238 11.31 -1.08 1.24
CA LEU A 238 10.44 -0.24 0.40
C LEU A 238 10.00 1.03 1.16
N PRO A 239 9.99 2.20 0.50
CA PRO A 239 9.60 3.47 1.10
C PRO A 239 8.07 3.59 1.20
N VAL A 240 7.46 2.91 2.18
CA VAL A 240 6.04 3.14 2.52
C VAL A 240 5.91 4.58 3.04
N PRO A 241 5.05 5.43 2.44
CA PRO A 241 5.02 6.87 2.74
C PRO A 241 4.26 7.23 4.02
N TYR A 242 3.82 6.23 4.79
CA TYR A 242 3.08 6.35 6.04
C TYR A 242 3.55 5.28 7.05
N LYS A 243 3.18 5.49 8.30
CA LYS A 243 3.44 4.56 9.40
C LYS A 243 2.60 3.29 9.26
N LEU A 244 3.20 2.16 9.63
CA LEU A 244 2.53 0.89 9.83
C LEU A 244 2.72 0.42 11.28
N PRO A 245 1.66 -0.04 11.98
CA PRO A 245 0.25 0.05 11.56
C PRO A 245 -0.22 1.51 11.44
N PRO A 246 -1.24 1.81 10.59
CA PRO A 246 -1.87 3.12 10.55
C PRO A 246 -2.51 3.48 11.90
N GLU A 247 -2.52 4.77 12.23
CA GLU A 247 -3.16 5.27 13.45
C GLU A 247 -4.65 5.58 13.18
N PRO A 248 -5.58 5.12 14.04
CA PRO A 248 -7.00 5.43 13.91
C PRO A 248 -7.34 6.91 14.10
N TYR A 249 -8.50 7.32 13.60
CA TYR A 249 -9.03 8.65 13.84
C TYR A 249 -9.43 8.82 15.31
N SER A 250 -9.15 9.99 15.88
CA SER A 250 -9.72 10.40 17.16
C SER A 250 -11.21 10.76 17.01
N PRO A 251 -12.00 10.77 18.11
CA PRO A 251 -13.40 11.19 18.07
C PRO A 251 -13.62 12.62 17.56
N GLU A 252 -12.61 13.48 17.68
CA GLU A 252 -12.62 14.86 17.22
C GLU A 252 -12.19 15.01 15.75
N ASP A 253 -11.60 13.97 15.15
CA ASP A 253 -11.08 14.03 13.79
C ASP A 253 -12.21 14.07 12.77
N VAL A 254 -12.05 14.99 11.82
CA VAL A 254 -13.02 15.19 10.73
C VAL A 254 -12.33 14.84 9.42
N PRO A 255 -12.81 13.86 8.65
CA PRO A 255 -12.22 13.55 7.34
C PRO A 255 -12.35 14.75 6.39
N TRP A 256 -11.25 15.05 5.69
CA TRP A 256 -11.21 16.13 4.72
C TRP A 256 -12.27 15.92 3.64
N SER A 257 -12.93 17.03 3.28
CA SER A 257 -13.81 17.11 2.13
C SER A 257 -13.75 18.53 1.58
N TRP A 258 -13.52 18.63 0.27
CA TRP A 258 -13.27 19.90 -0.42
C TRP A 258 -14.48 20.83 -0.52
N ASP A 259 -15.70 20.31 -0.37
CA ASP A 259 -16.97 21.03 -0.47
C ASP A 259 -17.69 21.14 0.88
N ARG A 260 -17.00 20.82 1.98
CA ARG A 260 -17.45 21.04 3.35
C ARG A 260 -17.46 22.55 3.63
N ARG A 261 -18.62 23.07 4.04
CA ARG A 261 -18.83 24.48 4.42
C ARG A 261 -18.74 24.67 5.93
#